data_AF-A0A7Y3H0L5-F1
#
_entry.id   AF-A0A7Y3H0L5-F1
#
_cell.length_a   1.000
_cell.length_b   1.000
_cell.length_c   1.000
_cell.angle_alpha   90.00
_cell.angle_beta   90.00
_cell.angle_gamma   90.00
#
_symmetry.space_group_name_H-M   'P 1'
#
loop_
_entity.id
_entity.type
_entity.pdbx_description
1 polymer ?
#
loop_
_entity_poly.entity_id
_entity_poly.type
_entity_poly.pdbx_seq_one_letter_code
_entity_poly.pdbx_strand_id
1 'polypeptide(L)'
;MSTRVFREATRRWTEIAAAHDGPLAALRAPALDDFRQQGFPDTQREEWRYTNLTSLLERNHEFVRTAVHLEGTDQAGVTALDLASDPELSQLSGLGDLVDRKEHPLAALNGALLGAGVSLSVARGAQLGEAINITLPPLARGTAHAARVLARIGENASAKLHIGEAPGDESCWRNDVVEIFLERGAQLELVFHKSGGAASTSLLAIRQERDSHLSSHAVTLEGRLTRQDLTVTLSGEGASCRLRGLFGTTEGGVCDHHSLVDHAVPHCTSDQLYKGVVASDGRGVFRGRVVVRPDAQKTEALQSNPNLLLDSR
;
A
#
# COMPACT_ATOMS: atom_id res chain seq x y z
N MET A 1 5.08 13.69 -21.33
CA MET A 1 6.07 13.96 -20.28
C MET A 1 7.39 14.39 -20.92
N SER A 2 8.08 15.43 -20.42
CA SER A 2 9.41 15.80 -20.94
C SER A 2 10.45 14.78 -20.49
N THR A 3 11.11 14.12 -21.45
CA THR A 3 12.19 13.14 -21.19
C THR A 3 13.36 13.71 -20.40
N ARG A 4 13.46 15.03 -20.26
CA ARG A 4 14.49 15.70 -19.43
C ARG A 4 14.17 15.61 -17.93
N VAL A 5 12.94 15.92 -17.52
CA VAL A 5 12.51 15.92 -16.11
C VAL A 5 12.65 14.52 -15.51
N PHE A 6 12.16 13.51 -16.24
CA PHE A 6 12.27 12.12 -15.79
C PHE A 6 13.73 11.67 -15.65
N ARG A 7 14.60 11.97 -16.64
CA ARG A 7 16.03 11.64 -16.56
C ARG A 7 16.72 12.29 -15.36
N GLU A 8 16.39 13.53 -15.06
CA GLU A 8 16.96 14.25 -13.90
C GLU A 8 16.48 13.64 -12.58
N ALA A 9 15.19 13.33 -12.45
CA ALA A 9 14.65 12.64 -11.28
C ALA A 9 15.31 11.26 -11.09
N THR A 10 15.42 10.45 -12.16
CA THR A 10 16.06 9.13 -12.10
C THR A 10 17.54 9.21 -11.68
N ARG A 11 18.28 10.23 -12.13
CA ARG A 11 19.67 10.43 -11.68
C ARG A 11 19.73 10.65 -10.16
N ARG A 12 18.89 11.55 -9.63
CA ARG A 12 18.83 11.83 -8.19
C ARG A 12 18.44 10.58 -7.37
N TRP A 13 17.44 9.84 -7.81
CA TRP A 13 17.04 8.60 -7.15
C TRP A 13 18.12 7.52 -7.18
N THR A 14 18.93 7.50 -8.24
CA THR A 14 20.10 6.62 -8.31
C THR A 14 21.14 7.00 -7.27
N GLU A 15 21.44 8.29 -7.13
CA GLU A 15 22.38 8.80 -6.13
C GLU A 15 21.88 8.49 -4.71
N ILE A 16 20.58 8.68 -4.45
CA ILE A 16 19.95 8.31 -3.18
C ILE A 16 20.10 6.81 -2.96
N ALA A 17 19.63 5.95 -3.87
CA ALA A 17 19.70 4.50 -3.70
C ALA A 17 21.14 3.98 -3.51
N ALA A 18 22.13 4.60 -4.16
CA ALA A 18 23.55 4.22 -4.06
C ALA A 18 24.23 4.71 -2.77
N ALA A 19 23.80 5.83 -2.18
CA ALA A 19 24.32 6.36 -0.92
C ALA A 19 23.92 5.53 0.32
N HIS A 20 23.18 4.46 0.11
CA HIS A 20 22.45 3.71 1.12
C HIS A 20 23.02 2.31 1.31
N ASP A 21 24.21 2.24 1.91
CA ASP A 21 24.86 1.00 2.33
C ASP A 21 24.13 0.37 3.53
N GLY A 22 23.88 -0.95 3.50
CA GLY A 22 23.25 -1.66 4.63
C GLY A 22 22.41 -2.89 4.23
N PRO A 23 21.68 -3.49 5.18
CA PRO A 23 20.92 -4.75 4.96
C PRO A 23 19.89 -4.69 3.83
N LEU A 24 19.39 -3.50 3.50
CA LEU A 24 18.44 -3.28 2.40
C LEU A 24 19.09 -3.16 1.02
N ALA A 25 20.42 -3.21 0.89
CA ALA A 25 21.10 -3.07 -0.40
C ALA A 25 20.63 -4.12 -1.42
N ALA A 26 20.35 -5.34 -0.95
CA ALA A 26 19.83 -6.45 -1.77
C ALA A 26 18.42 -6.18 -2.34
N LEU A 27 17.62 -5.32 -1.68
CA LEU A 27 16.32 -4.89 -2.19
C LEU A 27 16.45 -3.71 -3.15
N ARG A 28 17.32 -2.74 -2.83
CA ARG A 28 17.38 -1.44 -3.51
C ARG A 28 17.84 -1.52 -4.97
N ALA A 29 18.95 -2.21 -5.25
CA ALA A 29 19.52 -2.21 -6.60
C ALA A 29 18.60 -2.88 -7.64
N PRO A 30 18.05 -4.09 -7.38
CA PRO A 30 17.09 -4.69 -8.30
C PRO A 30 15.82 -3.85 -8.46
N ALA A 31 15.32 -3.25 -7.37
CA ALA A 31 14.12 -2.41 -7.42
C ALA A 31 14.32 -1.14 -8.25
N LEU A 32 15.51 -0.53 -8.20
CA LEU A 32 15.84 0.61 -9.05
C LEU A 32 15.92 0.22 -10.53
N ASP A 33 16.48 -0.95 -10.83
CA ASP A 33 16.58 -1.45 -12.21
C ASP A 33 15.21 -1.82 -12.78
N ASP A 34 14.35 -2.49 -12.00
CA ASP A 34 12.96 -2.76 -12.36
C ASP A 34 12.21 -1.44 -12.65
N PHE A 35 12.38 -0.42 -11.80
CA PHE A 35 11.76 0.90 -12.00
C PHE A 35 12.26 1.59 -13.27
N ARG A 36 13.57 1.53 -13.58
CA ARG A 36 14.13 2.14 -14.79
C ARG A 36 13.60 1.51 -16.06
N GLN A 37 13.39 0.20 -16.06
CA GLN A 37 12.85 -0.52 -17.21
C GLN A 37 11.39 -0.16 -17.49
N GLN A 38 10.59 -0.04 -16.43
CA GLN A 38 9.19 0.35 -16.57
C GLN A 38 9.00 1.84 -16.81
N GLY A 39 9.82 2.69 -16.22
CA GLY A 39 9.62 4.13 -16.19
C GLY A 39 8.52 4.57 -15.24
N PHE A 40 8.34 5.90 -15.14
CA PHE A 40 7.27 6.46 -14.32
C PHE A 40 5.89 6.26 -14.98
N PRO A 41 4.83 6.02 -14.18
CA PRO A 41 3.48 5.94 -14.71
C PRO A 41 3.04 7.18 -15.49
N ASP A 42 2.26 6.96 -16.54
CA ASP A 42 1.66 8.01 -17.35
C ASP A 42 0.22 7.64 -17.75
N THR A 43 -0.54 8.64 -18.20
CA THR A 43 -1.95 8.48 -18.56
C THR A 43 -2.19 7.74 -19.88
N GLN A 44 -1.14 7.32 -20.60
CA GLN A 44 -1.27 6.45 -21.78
C GLN A 44 -1.48 4.99 -21.37
N ARG A 45 -1.05 4.61 -20.16
CA ARG A 45 -1.32 3.30 -19.59
C ARG A 45 -2.75 3.23 -19.09
N GLU A 46 -3.42 2.12 -19.41
CA GLU A 46 -4.85 1.92 -19.07
C GLU A 46 -5.12 2.09 -17.57
N GLU A 47 -4.25 1.52 -16.72
CA GLU A 47 -4.37 1.55 -15.27
C GLU A 47 -4.15 2.95 -14.64
N TRP A 48 -3.60 3.90 -15.40
CA TRP A 48 -3.27 5.27 -14.96
C TRP A 48 -4.05 6.34 -15.73
N ARG A 49 -4.95 5.94 -16.64
CA ARG A 49 -5.69 6.84 -17.55
C ARG A 49 -6.35 8.03 -16.86
N TYR A 50 -6.78 7.84 -15.61
CA TYR A 50 -7.54 8.83 -14.85
C TYR A 50 -6.73 9.56 -13.77
N THR A 51 -5.46 9.21 -13.61
CA THR A 51 -4.61 9.64 -12.50
C THR A 51 -3.29 10.16 -13.03
N ASN A 52 -3.20 11.48 -13.21
CA ASN A 52 -2.01 12.13 -13.75
C ASN A 52 -1.01 12.44 -12.63
N LEU A 53 0.12 11.71 -12.63
CA LEU A 53 1.19 11.87 -11.65
C LEU A 53 2.30 12.85 -12.07
N THR A 54 2.17 13.52 -13.21
CA THR A 54 3.26 14.36 -13.77
C THR A 54 3.73 15.45 -12.79
N SER A 55 2.80 16.03 -12.02
CA SER A 55 3.09 17.05 -11.01
C SER A 55 4.02 16.56 -9.90
N LEU A 56 4.02 15.25 -9.60
CA LEU A 56 4.92 14.64 -8.61
C LEU A 56 6.36 14.58 -9.10
N LEU A 57 6.56 14.36 -10.40
CA LEU A 57 7.89 14.34 -11.02
C LEU A 57 8.50 15.73 -11.20
N GLU A 58 7.66 16.72 -11.52
CA GLU A 58 8.11 18.10 -11.74
C GLU A 58 8.57 18.76 -10.44
N ARG A 59 8.07 18.27 -9.30
CA ARG A 59 8.49 18.67 -7.97
C ARG A 59 9.80 17.97 -7.60
N ASN A 60 10.82 18.77 -7.31
CA ASN A 60 12.10 18.26 -6.81
C ASN A 60 11.99 17.90 -5.32
N HIS A 61 11.33 16.78 -5.03
CA HIS A 61 11.17 16.33 -3.65
C HIS A 61 12.49 15.86 -3.05
N GLU A 62 12.74 16.24 -1.81
CA GLU A 62 13.79 15.64 -0.98
C GLU A 62 13.26 14.36 -0.33
N PHE A 63 13.85 13.21 -0.63
CA PHE A 63 13.47 11.94 0.01
C PHE A 63 14.05 11.86 1.42
N VAL A 64 13.20 11.88 2.43
CA VAL A 64 13.59 11.89 3.84
C VAL A 64 13.56 10.50 4.46
N ARG A 65 14.41 10.30 5.48
CA ARG A 65 14.40 9.11 6.34
C ARG A 65 13.76 9.47 7.66
N THR A 66 12.77 8.71 8.08
CA THR A 66 12.06 8.99 9.33
C THR A 66 11.50 7.69 9.88
N ALA A 67 11.64 7.48 11.18
CA ALA A 67 11.04 6.31 11.83
C ALA A 67 9.52 6.37 11.73
N VAL A 68 8.89 5.20 11.63
CA VAL A 68 7.44 5.09 11.81
C VAL A 68 7.12 5.11 13.31
N HIS A 69 5.97 5.67 13.67
CA HIS A 69 5.50 5.65 15.05
C HIS A 69 4.65 4.40 15.29
N LEU A 70 4.92 3.68 16.37
CA LEU A 70 4.28 2.41 16.71
C LEU A 70 3.65 2.49 18.09
N GLU A 71 2.43 1.97 18.21
CA GLU A 71 1.72 1.79 19.48
C GLU A 71 1.13 0.39 19.57
N GLY A 72 1.07 -0.18 20.77
CA GLY A 72 0.51 -1.52 21.01
C GLY A 72 1.44 -2.68 20.64
N THR A 73 2.73 -2.43 20.40
CA THR A 73 3.73 -3.48 20.05
C THR A 73 4.36 -4.17 21.27
N ASP A 74 4.04 -3.72 22.48
CA ASP A 74 4.44 -4.31 23.77
C ASP A 74 3.59 -5.52 24.18
N GLN A 75 2.51 -5.80 23.42
CA GLN A 75 1.65 -6.96 23.61
C GLN A 75 2.42 -8.28 23.45
N ALA A 76 2.07 -9.28 24.26
CA ALA A 76 2.71 -10.59 24.22
C ALA A 76 2.54 -11.26 22.84
N GLY A 77 3.65 -11.75 22.28
CA GLY A 77 3.66 -12.40 20.96
C GLY A 77 3.77 -11.43 19.78
N VAL A 78 4.03 -10.15 20.01
CA VAL A 78 4.32 -9.17 18.96
C VAL A 78 5.81 -8.88 18.90
N THR A 79 6.38 -8.86 17.71
CA THR A 79 7.74 -8.36 17.45
C THR A 79 7.73 -7.33 16.34
N ALA A 80 8.51 -6.26 16.51
CA ALA A 80 8.64 -5.17 15.53
C ALA A 80 10.12 -4.84 15.29
N LEU A 81 10.51 -4.67 14.02
CA LEU A 81 11.85 -4.28 13.59
C LEU A 81 11.77 -3.04 12.70
N ASP A 82 12.64 -2.07 12.91
CA ASP A 82 12.73 -0.88 12.05
C ASP A 82 13.45 -1.22 10.73
N LEU A 83 12.73 -1.15 9.60
CA LEU A 83 13.30 -1.46 8.29
C LEU A 83 14.42 -0.51 7.86
N ALA A 84 14.49 0.69 8.43
CA ALA A 84 15.48 1.69 8.05
C ALA A 84 16.80 1.58 8.83
N SER A 85 16.82 0.94 10.00
CA SER A 85 18.00 0.98 10.89
C SER A 85 18.30 -0.30 11.68
N ASP A 86 17.43 -1.30 11.66
CA ASP A 86 17.63 -2.48 12.52
C ASP A 86 18.79 -3.37 12.01
N PRO A 87 19.73 -3.79 12.87
CA PRO A 87 20.85 -4.65 12.48
C PRO A 87 20.42 -6.08 12.11
N GLU A 88 19.26 -6.56 12.57
CA GLU A 88 18.77 -7.92 12.35
C GLU A 88 18.04 -8.09 11.02
N LEU A 89 17.94 -7.04 10.19
CA LEU A 89 17.28 -7.08 8.88
C LEU A 89 17.83 -8.15 7.93
N SER A 90 19.09 -8.60 8.12
CA SER A 90 19.65 -9.70 7.34
C SER A 90 18.92 -11.04 7.51
N GLN A 91 18.17 -11.21 8.60
CA GLN A 91 17.37 -12.40 8.89
C GLN A 91 15.91 -12.25 8.44
N LEU A 92 15.51 -11.04 8.02
CA LEU A 92 14.15 -10.76 7.60
C LEU A 92 13.87 -11.43 6.26
N SER A 93 12.90 -12.33 6.25
CA SER A 93 12.39 -12.95 5.03
C SER A 93 11.16 -12.22 4.51
N GLY A 94 10.92 -12.38 3.21
CA GLY A 94 9.73 -11.99 2.47
C GLY A 94 9.35 -10.51 2.38
N LEU A 95 10.33 -9.62 2.58
CA LEU A 95 10.22 -8.22 2.20
C LEU A 95 10.30 -8.10 0.66
N GLY A 96 9.22 -7.66 0.02
CA GLY A 96 9.14 -7.57 -1.45
C GLY A 96 8.67 -8.81 -2.17
N ASP A 97 8.26 -9.86 -1.45
CA ASP A 97 7.79 -11.12 -2.04
C ASP A 97 6.35 -11.04 -2.59
N LEU A 98 5.51 -10.13 -2.07
CA LEU A 98 4.11 -10.02 -2.50
C LEU A 98 3.89 -9.01 -3.62
N VAL A 99 4.92 -8.25 -3.97
CA VAL A 99 4.85 -7.19 -4.96
C VAL A 99 5.56 -7.63 -6.22
N ASP A 100 4.82 -7.79 -7.32
CA ASP A 100 5.44 -7.89 -8.63
C ASP A 100 5.97 -6.51 -9.06
N ARG A 101 7.25 -6.28 -8.78
CA ARG A 101 7.89 -5.00 -9.09
C ARG A 101 7.86 -4.66 -10.57
N LYS A 102 7.69 -5.63 -11.48
CA LYS A 102 7.67 -5.42 -12.94
C LYS A 102 6.34 -4.86 -13.45
N GLU A 103 5.28 -5.02 -12.67
CA GLU A 103 3.95 -4.48 -12.95
C GLU A 103 3.63 -3.25 -12.08
N HIS A 104 4.42 -3.02 -11.01
CA HIS A 104 4.21 -1.95 -10.05
C HIS A 104 5.42 -1.00 -9.96
N PRO A 105 5.55 -0.01 -10.87
CA PRO A 105 6.73 0.84 -10.93
C PRO A 105 6.91 1.71 -9.68
N LEU A 106 5.82 2.21 -9.07
CA LEU A 106 5.94 2.98 -7.83
C LEU A 106 6.37 2.12 -6.64
N ALA A 107 6.02 0.84 -6.61
CA ALA A 107 6.50 -0.06 -5.58
C ALA A 107 7.97 -0.45 -5.80
N ALA A 108 8.42 -0.54 -7.06
CA ALA A 108 9.84 -0.65 -7.40
C ALA A 108 10.62 0.61 -6.95
N LEU A 109 10.08 1.81 -7.22
CA LEU A 109 10.67 3.07 -6.73
C LEU A 109 10.71 3.14 -5.20
N ASN A 110 9.66 2.66 -4.52
CA ASN A 110 9.62 2.56 -3.07
C ASN A 110 10.75 1.65 -2.56
N GLY A 111 10.93 0.46 -3.16
CA GLY A 111 12.02 -0.45 -2.79
C GLY A 111 13.41 0.16 -2.98
N ALA A 112 13.60 0.95 -4.03
CA ALA A 112 14.86 1.66 -4.29
C ALA A 112 15.14 2.78 -3.28
N LEU A 113 14.10 3.48 -2.82
CA LEU A 113 14.21 4.69 -2.00
C LEU A 113 13.77 4.50 -0.55
N LEU A 114 13.53 3.25 -0.12
CA LEU A 114 13.00 2.91 1.21
C LEU A 114 13.78 3.64 2.30
N GLY A 115 13.09 4.56 2.98
CA GLY A 115 13.66 5.45 4.00
C GLY A 115 12.96 5.39 5.36
N ALA A 116 11.81 4.71 5.43
CA ALA A 116 10.99 4.54 6.62
C ALA A 116 10.31 3.16 6.57
N GLY A 117 10.18 2.44 7.68
CA GLY A 117 9.35 1.25 7.66
C GLY A 117 9.45 0.35 8.88
N VAL A 118 8.53 -0.61 8.97
CA VAL A 118 8.48 -1.59 10.05
C VAL A 118 8.20 -2.98 9.49
N SER A 119 8.90 -3.98 10.03
CA SER A 119 8.47 -5.37 9.97
C SER A 119 7.79 -5.74 11.29
N LEU A 120 6.55 -6.19 11.23
CA LEU A 120 5.73 -6.62 12.36
C LEU A 120 5.41 -8.11 12.24
N SER A 121 5.60 -8.87 13.30
CA SER A 121 5.17 -10.28 13.36
C SER A 121 4.31 -10.54 14.60
N VAL A 122 3.19 -11.22 14.40
CA VAL A 122 2.31 -11.72 15.45
C VAL A 122 2.48 -13.24 15.53
N ALA A 123 2.85 -13.73 16.70
CA ALA A 123 3.16 -15.13 16.93
C ALA A 123 1.95 -16.05 16.69
N ARG A 124 2.21 -17.31 16.33
CA ARG A 124 1.19 -18.35 16.19
C ARG A 124 0.29 -18.39 17.43
N GLY A 125 -1.02 -18.39 17.20
CA GLY A 125 -2.04 -18.50 18.24
C GLY A 125 -2.22 -17.28 19.14
N ALA A 126 -1.43 -16.21 18.95
CA ALA A 126 -1.59 -14.99 19.74
C ALA A 126 -2.96 -14.34 19.47
N GLN A 127 -3.66 -13.95 20.53
CA GLN A 127 -4.95 -13.28 20.46
C GLN A 127 -4.78 -11.86 20.99
N LEU A 128 -4.56 -10.90 20.10
CA LEU A 128 -4.32 -9.51 20.51
C LEU A 128 -5.66 -8.84 20.84
N GLY A 129 -5.73 -8.27 22.05
CA GLY A 129 -6.92 -7.56 22.53
C GLY A 129 -7.01 -6.12 22.05
N GLU A 130 -5.85 -5.50 21.75
CA GLU A 130 -5.73 -4.09 21.36
C GLU A 130 -5.14 -3.97 19.96
N ALA A 131 -5.49 -2.88 19.27
CA ALA A 131 -4.97 -2.59 17.94
C ALA A 131 -3.50 -2.15 18.01
N ILE A 132 -2.71 -2.63 17.05
CA ILE A 132 -1.37 -2.08 16.80
C ILE A 132 -1.53 -0.92 15.83
N ASN A 133 -1.15 0.28 16.26
CA ASN A 133 -1.19 1.47 15.41
C ASN A 133 0.18 1.71 14.79
N ILE A 134 0.22 1.82 13.46
CA ILE A 134 1.40 2.16 12.67
C ILE A 134 1.12 3.51 12.01
N THR A 135 1.76 4.56 12.49
CA THR A 135 1.63 5.91 11.94
C THR A 135 2.85 6.23 11.09
N LEU A 136 2.63 6.36 9.79
CA LEU A 136 3.63 6.82 8.84
C LEU A 136 3.94 8.31 9.11
N PRO A 137 5.23 8.72 9.07
CA PRO A 137 5.68 9.97 9.66
C PRO A 137 5.15 11.23 8.95
N PRO A 138 5.09 12.39 9.63
CA PRO A 138 4.70 13.66 9.01
C PRO A 138 5.74 14.09 7.95
N LEU A 139 5.29 14.86 6.96
CA LEU A 139 6.16 15.38 5.90
C LEU A 139 6.25 16.89 5.94
N ALA A 140 7.49 17.40 5.97
CA ALA A 140 7.78 18.82 5.82
C ALA A 140 7.68 19.25 4.34
N ARG A 141 7.39 20.53 4.11
CA ARG A 141 7.21 21.10 2.76
C ARG A 141 8.33 20.68 1.80
N GLY A 142 7.95 20.20 0.61
CA GLY A 142 8.88 19.79 -0.45
C GLY A 142 9.58 18.45 -0.21
N THR A 143 9.19 17.68 0.80
CA THR A 143 9.75 16.36 1.05
C THR A 143 8.90 15.24 0.47
N ALA A 144 9.53 14.10 0.23
CA ALA A 144 8.86 12.85 -0.06
C ALA A 144 9.40 11.76 0.86
N HIS A 145 8.64 10.67 1.03
CA HIS A 145 9.17 9.47 1.65
C HIS A 145 8.68 8.23 0.92
N ALA A 146 9.51 7.19 0.97
CA ALA A 146 9.13 5.84 0.60
C ALA A 146 9.05 5.01 1.88
N ALA A 147 7.83 4.77 2.37
CA ALA A 147 7.62 3.97 3.56
C ALA A 147 7.20 2.53 3.23
N ARG A 148 7.59 1.57 4.07
CA ARG A 148 7.18 0.18 3.89
C ARG A 148 6.75 -0.49 5.19
N VAL A 149 5.65 -1.22 5.14
CA VAL A 149 5.17 -2.05 6.24
C VAL A 149 5.17 -3.49 5.76
N LEU A 150 5.83 -4.38 6.49
CA LEU A 150 5.72 -5.82 6.32
C LEU A 150 5.05 -6.39 7.57
N ALA A 151 3.90 -7.04 7.44
CA ALA A 151 3.21 -7.67 8.56
C ALA A 151 3.02 -9.17 8.33
N ARG A 152 3.26 -9.97 9.37
CA ARG A 152 2.98 -11.42 9.38
C ARG A 152 2.05 -11.74 10.53
N ILE A 153 0.84 -12.21 10.21
CA ILE A 153 -0.11 -12.68 11.22
C ILE A 153 -0.02 -14.19 11.26
N GLY A 154 0.56 -14.70 12.35
CA GLY A 154 0.87 -16.11 12.52
C GLY A 154 -0.36 -17.01 12.50
N GLU A 155 -0.11 -18.31 12.33
CA GLU A 155 -1.18 -19.30 12.23
C GLU A 155 -2.14 -19.23 13.44
N ASN A 156 -3.44 -19.23 13.16
CA ASN A 156 -4.52 -19.09 14.15
C ASN A 156 -4.39 -17.86 15.08
N ALA A 157 -3.60 -16.85 14.70
CA ALA A 157 -3.50 -15.60 15.45
C ALA A 157 -4.64 -14.64 15.06
N SER A 158 -5.01 -13.75 15.98
CA SER A 158 -5.99 -12.69 15.75
C SER A 158 -5.38 -11.34 16.10
N ALA A 159 -5.48 -10.38 15.19
CA ALA A 159 -4.90 -9.06 15.35
C ALA A 159 -5.77 -7.96 14.73
N LYS A 160 -5.60 -6.74 15.24
CA LYS A 160 -6.11 -5.53 14.62
C LYS A 160 -4.94 -4.61 14.29
N LEU A 161 -4.83 -4.21 13.03
CA LEU A 161 -3.80 -3.29 12.56
C LEU A 161 -4.46 -2.01 12.05
N HIS A 162 -4.02 -0.88 12.58
CA HIS A 162 -4.36 0.43 12.05
C HIS A 162 -3.12 1.03 11.42
N ILE A 163 -3.17 1.29 10.12
CA ILE A 163 -2.10 1.95 9.39
C ILE A 163 -2.60 3.31 8.94
N GLY A 164 -1.94 4.36 9.41
CA GLY A 164 -2.31 5.74 9.18
C GLY A 164 -1.17 6.57 8.64
N GLU A 165 -1.50 7.63 7.94
CA GLU A 165 -0.54 8.67 7.59
C GLU A 165 -0.65 9.82 8.58
N ALA A 166 0.45 10.29 9.16
CA ALA A 166 0.46 11.61 9.81
C ALA A 166 0.24 12.71 8.74
N PRO A 167 -0.20 13.92 9.13
CA PRO A 167 -0.40 15.02 8.17
C PRO A 167 0.86 15.37 7.39
N GLY A 168 0.67 15.87 6.16
CA GLY A 168 1.75 16.39 5.33
C GLY A 168 1.29 17.58 4.48
N ASP A 169 2.22 18.47 4.13
CA ASP A 169 1.94 19.61 3.27
C ASP A 169 1.56 19.18 1.83
N GLU A 170 0.77 19.99 1.13
CA GLU A 170 0.33 19.73 -0.25
C GLU A 170 1.47 19.63 -1.28
N SER A 171 2.66 20.14 -0.93
CA SER A 171 3.88 20.01 -1.72
C SER A 171 4.56 18.66 -1.57
N CYS A 172 4.13 17.84 -0.62
CA CYS A 172 4.77 16.57 -0.27
C CYS A 172 4.24 15.39 -1.08
N TRP A 173 5.02 14.31 -1.09
CA TRP A 173 4.63 13.05 -1.72
C TRP A 173 4.92 11.83 -0.83
N ARG A 174 3.90 11.00 -0.63
CA ARG A 174 3.98 9.68 0.01
C ARG A 174 3.96 8.58 -1.03
N ASN A 175 4.93 7.68 -0.96
CA ASN A 175 4.94 6.47 -1.76
C ASN A 175 5.06 5.25 -0.85
N ASP A 176 3.93 4.65 -0.46
CA ASP A 176 3.88 3.65 0.61
C ASP A 176 3.60 2.25 0.07
N VAL A 177 4.29 1.25 0.62
CA VAL A 177 4.06 -0.16 0.30
C VAL A 177 3.73 -0.93 1.58
N VAL A 178 2.65 -1.69 1.57
CA VAL A 178 2.27 -2.58 2.67
C VAL A 178 2.19 -4.00 2.15
N GLU A 179 2.86 -4.92 2.81
CA GLU A 179 2.82 -6.35 2.53
C GLU A 179 2.31 -7.10 3.76
N ILE A 180 1.25 -7.89 3.62
CA ILE A 180 0.67 -8.64 4.73
C ILE A 180 0.54 -10.10 4.36
N PHE A 181 1.14 -10.96 5.18
CA PHE A 181 0.94 -12.40 5.14
C PHE A 181 -0.04 -12.80 6.25
N LEU A 182 -1.17 -13.40 5.85
CA LEU A 182 -2.10 -14.06 6.77
C LEU A 182 -1.89 -15.57 6.66
N GLU A 183 -1.29 -16.15 7.69
CA GLU A 183 -1.05 -17.59 7.76
C GLU A 183 -2.37 -18.37 7.97
N ARG A 184 -2.28 -19.70 7.96
CA ARG A 184 -3.47 -20.56 8.11
C ARG A 184 -4.31 -20.15 9.33
N GLY A 185 -5.62 -19.98 9.15
CA GLY A 185 -6.54 -19.63 10.22
C GLY A 185 -6.33 -18.25 10.87
N ALA A 186 -5.41 -17.43 10.35
CA ALA A 186 -5.16 -16.08 10.86
C ALA A 186 -6.37 -15.17 10.61
N GLN A 187 -6.65 -14.28 11.56
CA GLN A 187 -7.72 -13.29 11.48
C GLN A 187 -7.12 -11.89 11.61
N LEU A 188 -7.46 -11.02 10.66
CA LEU A 188 -6.99 -9.63 10.66
C LEU A 188 -8.14 -8.65 10.42
N GLU A 189 -8.31 -7.72 11.36
CA GLU A 189 -9.00 -6.45 11.11
C GLU A 189 -7.95 -5.40 10.72
N LEU A 190 -8.05 -4.88 9.49
CA LEU A 190 -7.12 -3.89 8.96
C LEU A 190 -7.86 -2.58 8.70
N VAL A 191 -7.46 -1.50 9.37
CA VAL A 191 -7.89 -0.15 9.03
C VAL A 191 -6.72 0.57 8.35
N PHE A 192 -6.95 1.08 7.16
CA PHE A 192 -5.99 1.92 6.44
C PHE A 192 -6.62 3.29 6.21
N HIS A 193 -6.01 4.35 6.74
CA HIS A 193 -6.54 5.70 6.58
C HIS A 193 -5.49 6.68 6.06
N LYS A 194 -5.96 7.57 5.19
CA LYS A 194 -5.18 8.69 4.65
C LYS A 194 -5.57 9.96 5.40
N SER A 195 -4.59 10.76 5.82
CA SER A 195 -4.84 12.01 6.57
C SER A 195 -5.05 13.25 5.70
N GLY A 196 -4.85 13.12 4.38
CA GLY A 196 -4.96 14.23 3.43
C GLY A 196 -3.78 15.19 3.45
N GLY A 197 -3.87 16.26 2.66
CA GLY A 197 -2.79 17.23 2.46
C GLY A 197 -1.77 16.79 1.40
N ALA A 198 -0.87 15.87 1.75
CA ALA A 198 0.17 15.38 0.83
C ALA A 198 -0.43 14.54 -0.31
N ALA A 199 0.23 14.54 -1.47
CA ALA A 199 -0.07 13.55 -2.50
C ALA A 199 0.35 12.16 -2.00
N SER A 200 -0.47 11.13 -2.23
CA SER A 200 -0.20 9.78 -1.72
C SER A 200 -0.42 8.74 -2.81
N THR A 201 0.57 7.89 -3.02
CA THR A 201 0.49 6.71 -3.89
C THR A 201 0.84 5.50 -3.04
N SER A 202 -0.05 4.53 -2.92
CA SER A 202 0.21 3.35 -2.09
C SER A 202 -0.20 2.04 -2.73
N LEU A 203 0.59 1.00 -2.48
CA LEU A 203 0.27 -0.38 -2.83
C LEU A 203 0.15 -1.22 -1.55
N LEU A 204 -0.99 -1.88 -1.36
CA LEU A 204 -1.19 -2.89 -0.34
C LEU A 204 -1.26 -4.25 -1.04
N ALA A 205 -0.38 -5.18 -0.67
CA ALA A 205 -0.37 -6.56 -1.17
C ALA A 205 -0.57 -7.53 -0.01
N ILE A 206 -1.64 -8.32 -0.08
CA ILE A 206 -2.05 -9.23 1.00
C ILE A 206 -2.15 -10.65 0.44
N ARG A 207 -1.47 -11.60 1.08
CA ARG A 207 -1.59 -13.02 0.76
C ARG A 207 -2.27 -13.76 1.91
N GLN A 208 -3.27 -14.55 1.58
CA GLN A 208 -4.10 -15.29 2.52
C GLN A 208 -3.94 -16.79 2.34
N GLU A 209 -3.47 -17.45 3.39
CA GLU A 209 -3.40 -18.91 3.45
C GLU A 209 -4.73 -19.51 3.92
N ARG A 210 -4.78 -20.84 3.98
CA ARG A 210 -5.98 -21.64 4.21
C ARG A 210 -6.78 -21.16 5.43
N ASP A 211 -8.11 -21.06 5.29
CA ASP A 211 -9.05 -20.71 6.36
C ASP A 211 -8.75 -19.35 7.05
N SER A 212 -7.94 -18.47 6.44
CA SER A 212 -7.67 -17.12 6.97
C SER A 212 -8.78 -16.13 6.64
N HIS A 213 -8.96 -15.12 7.51
CA HIS A 213 -10.01 -14.11 7.37
C HIS A 213 -9.45 -12.69 7.43
N LEU A 214 -9.77 -11.88 6.43
CA LEU A 214 -9.44 -10.46 6.36
C LEU A 214 -10.71 -9.62 6.40
N SER A 215 -10.79 -8.67 7.33
CA SER A 215 -11.74 -7.55 7.28
C SER A 215 -10.95 -6.26 7.12
N SER A 216 -11.00 -5.65 5.93
CA SER A 216 -10.26 -4.43 5.61
C SER A 216 -11.19 -3.22 5.44
N HIS A 217 -10.78 -2.10 6.02
CA HIS A 217 -11.46 -0.82 5.96
C HIS A 217 -10.48 0.25 5.45
N ALA A 218 -10.71 0.74 4.24
CA ALA A 218 -9.97 1.85 3.66
C ALA A 218 -10.78 3.15 3.78
N VAL A 219 -10.20 4.17 4.39
CA VAL A 219 -10.79 5.51 4.48
C VAL A 219 -9.86 6.52 3.80
N THR A 220 -10.35 7.14 2.74
CA THR A 220 -9.63 8.20 2.03
C THR A 220 -10.57 9.38 1.84
N LEU A 221 -10.45 10.34 2.74
CA LEU A 221 -11.18 11.59 2.69
C LEU A 221 -10.16 12.70 2.61
N GLU A 222 -10.37 13.63 1.69
CA GLU A 222 -9.50 14.79 1.46
C GLU A 222 -8.12 14.41 0.89
N GLY A 223 -7.88 14.84 -0.34
CA GLY A 223 -6.63 14.57 -1.03
C GLY A 223 -6.64 15.19 -2.41
N ARG A 224 -5.61 16.00 -2.72
CA ARG A 224 -5.43 16.56 -4.06
C ARG A 224 -5.12 15.49 -5.08
N LEU A 225 -4.32 14.49 -4.68
CA LEU A 225 -3.96 13.34 -5.49
C LEU A 225 -3.67 12.17 -4.56
N THR A 226 -4.62 11.24 -4.46
CA THR A 226 -4.46 10.01 -3.71
C THR A 226 -4.76 8.83 -4.60
N ARG A 227 -3.84 7.87 -4.67
CA ARG A 227 -4.04 6.58 -5.29
C ARG A 227 -3.72 5.46 -4.32
N GLN A 228 -4.62 4.50 -4.22
CA GLN A 228 -4.45 3.28 -3.46
C GLN A 228 -4.74 2.07 -4.33
N ASP A 229 -3.71 1.27 -4.59
CA ASP A 229 -3.83 -0.06 -5.18
C ASP A 229 -3.86 -1.10 -4.05
N LEU A 230 -4.82 -2.02 -4.07
CA LEU A 230 -4.95 -3.15 -3.16
C LEU A 230 -4.97 -4.46 -3.96
N THR A 231 -4.06 -5.38 -3.63
CA THR A 231 -4.05 -6.75 -4.16
C THR A 231 -4.27 -7.72 -3.01
N VAL A 232 -5.27 -8.58 -3.13
CA VAL A 232 -5.53 -9.69 -2.20
C VAL A 232 -5.46 -11.00 -2.98
N THR A 233 -4.51 -11.86 -2.64
CA THR A 233 -4.38 -13.20 -3.20
C THR A 233 -4.88 -14.22 -2.20
N LEU A 234 -5.96 -14.93 -2.55
CA LEU A 234 -6.53 -16.02 -1.76
C LEU A 234 -5.82 -17.31 -2.18
N SER A 235 -4.70 -17.61 -1.51
CA SER A 235 -3.76 -18.69 -1.86
C SER A 235 -4.07 -20.03 -1.19
N GLY A 236 -4.89 -20.05 -0.13
CA GLY A 236 -5.33 -21.27 0.53
C GLY A 236 -6.84 -21.41 0.57
N GLU A 237 -7.33 -22.65 0.45
CA GLU A 237 -8.77 -22.96 0.45
C GLU A 237 -9.46 -22.42 1.71
N GLY A 238 -10.72 -21.99 1.58
CA GLY A 238 -11.47 -21.44 2.72
C GLY A 238 -11.07 -20.01 3.13
N ALA A 239 -10.03 -19.43 2.51
CA ALA A 239 -9.68 -18.04 2.74
C ALA A 239 -10.82 -17.10 2.32
N SER A 240 -11.04 -16.06 3.11
CA SER A 240 -12.10 -15.09 2.85
C SER A 240 -11.69 -13.65 3.17
N CYS A 241 -12.23 -12.70 2.41
CA CYS A 241 -11.99 -11.28 2.63
C CYS A 241 -13.26 -10.44 2.52
N ARG A 242 -13.39 -9.47 3.41
CA ARG A 242 -14.36 -8.38 3.35
C ARG A 242 -13.59 -7.07 3.18
N LEU A 243 -13.80 -6.42 2.04
CA LEU A 243 -13.12 -5.17 1.69
C LEU A 243 -14.15 -4.04 1.71
N ARG A 244 -13.93 -3.05 2.57
CA ARG A 244 -14.80 -1.88 2.73
C ARG A 244 -13.99 -0.62 2.45
N GLY A 245 -14.44 0.17 1.49
CA GLY A 245 -13.84 1.46 1.18
C GLY A 245 -14.83 2.60 1.37
N LEU A 246 -14.37 3.70 1.94
CA LEU A 246 -14.98 5.01 1.80
C LEU A 246 -13.94 5.92 1.17
N PHE A 247 -14.28 6.47 0.01
CA PHE A 247 -13.39 7.36 -0.71
C PHE A 247 -14.14 8.62 -1.17
N GLY A 248 -13.45 9.74 -1.15
CA GLY A 248 -14.05 11.00 -1.55
C GLY A 248 -13.04 12.13 -1.63
N THR A 249 -13.39 13.13 -2.43
CA THR A 249 -12.55 14.30 -2.65
C THR A 249 -13.40 15.51 -3.02
N THR A 250 -12.83 16.67 -2.78
CA THR A 250 -13.40 17.99 -3.05
C THR A 250 -12.35 18.87 -3.73
N GLU A 251 -12.75 20.08 -4.14
CA GLU A 251 -11.85 21.15 -4.60
C GLU A 251 -10.89 20.72 -5.73
N GLY A 252 -11.41 19.98 -6.71
CA GLY A 252 -10.63 19.50 -7.85
C GLY A 252 -9.63 18.38 -7.53
N GLY A 253 -9.69 17.80 -6.33
CA GLY A 253 -8.81 16.68 -5.95
C GLY A 253 -9.13 15.38 -6.69
N VAL A 254 -8.19 14.43 -6.64
CA VAL A 254 -8.32 13.10 -7.22
C VAL A 254 -8.17 12.05 -6.12
N CYS A 255 -9.15 11.16 -6.00
CA CYS A 255 -9.09 9.99 -5.15
C CYS A 255 -9.34 8.72 -5.97
N ASP A 256 -8.33 7.87 -6.06
CA ASP A 256 -8.28 6.72 -6.96
C ASP A 256 -8.04 5.41 -6.19
N HIS A 257 -9.04 4.54 -6.16
CA HIS A 257 -9.00 3.25 -5.46
C HIS A 257 -9.07 2.11 -6.47
N HIS A 258 -8.03 1.30 -6.49
CA HIS A 258 -7.95 0.09 -7.31
C HIS A 258 -7.91 -1.13 -6.39
N SER A 259 -8.74 -2.13 -6.67
CA SER A 259 -8.69 -3.43 -6.00
C SER A 259 -8.52 -4.56 -7.01
N LEU A 260 -7.69 -5.53 -6.66
CA LEU A 260 -7.55 -6.81 -7.34
C LEU A 260 -7.70 -7.92 -6.29
N VAL A 261 -8.68 -8.80 -6.50
CA VAL A 261 -8.82 -10.02 -5.71
C VAL A 261 -8.57 -11.22 -6.62
N ASP A 262 -7.51 -11.96 -6.35
CA ASP A 262 -7.13 -13.19 -7.06
C ASP A 262 -7.59 -14.40 -6.25
N HIS A 263 -8.67 -15.03 -6.71
CA HIS A 263 -9.12 -16.34 -6.24
C HIS A 263 -8.25 -17.41 -6.88
N ALA A 264 -7.11 -17.70 -6.24
CA ALA A 264 -6.09 -18.58 -6.77
C ALA A 264 -6.43 -20.08 -6.59
N VAL A 265 -7.28 -20.40 -5.61
CA VAL A 265 -7.65 -21.76 -5.22
C VAL A 265 -9.16 -21.88 -4.96
N PRO A 266 -9.73 -23.10 -4.89
CA PRO A 266 -11.15 -23.31 -4.63
C PRO A 266 -11.65 -22.76 -3.29
N HIS A 267 -12.98 -22.70 -3.15
CA HIS A 267 -13.66 -22.50 -1.86
C HIS A 267 -13.34 -21.18 -1.16
N CYS A 268 -13.06 -20.13 -1.93
CA CYS A 268 -12.74 -18.81 -1.41
C CYS A 268 -13.92 -17.83 -1.57
N THR A 269 -14.01 -16.86 -0.66
CA THR A 269 -15.08 -15.85 -0.66
C THR A 269 -14.52 -14.43 -0.60
N SER A 270 -15.00 -13.54 -1.46
CA SER A 270 -14.71 -12.10 -1.36
C SER A 270 -15.97 -11.25 -1.42
N ASP A 271 -16.02 -10.23 -0.56
CA ASP A 271 -17.12 -9.27 -0.50
C ASP A 271 -16.54 -7.85 -0.48
N GLN A 272 -16.75 -7.10 -1.56
CA GLN A 272 -16.24 -5.74 -1.74
C GLN A 272 -17.38 -4.72 -1.75
N LEU A 273 -17.26 -3.68 -0.92
CA LEU A 273 -18.15 -2.53 -0.92
C LEU A 273 -17.32 -1.25 -0.79
N TYR A 274 -17.20 -0.50 -1.89
CA TYR A 274 -16.50 0.79 -1.92
C TYR A 274 -17.50 1.91 -2.17
N LYS A 275 -17.61 2.87 -1.26
CA LYS A 275 -18.55 3.99 -1.37
C LYS A 275 -17.81 5.26 -1.77
N GLY A 276 -18.23 5.88 -2.85
CA GLY A 276 -17.69 7.15 -3.33
C GLY A 276 -18.57 8.35 -2.95
N VAL A 277 -17.98 9.43 -2.46
CA VAL A 277 -18.66 10.73 -2.30
C VAL A 277 -17.78 11.83 -2.88
N VAL A 278 -18.24 12.54 -3.90
CA VAL A 278 -17.45 13.53 -4.65
C VAL A 278 -18.20 14.84 -4.78
N ALA A 279 -17.49 15.96 -4.64
CA ALA A 279 -18.01 17.31 -4.79
C ALA A 279 -16.95 18.28 -5.35
N SER A 280 -17.36 19.50 -5.65
CA SER A 280 -16.52 20.66 -6.00
C SER A 280 -15.48 20.36 -7.07
N ASP A 281 -15.94 19.86 -8.23
CA ASP A 281 -15.12 19.45 -9.38
C ASP A 281 -14.09 18.34 -9.06
N GLY A 282 -14.27 17.62 -7.95
CA GLY A 282 -13.43 16.50 -7.54
C GLY A 282 -13.58 15.29 -8.47
N ARG A 283 -12.62 14.36 -8.39
CA ARG A 283 -12.63 13.12 -9.17
C ARG A 283 -12.43 11.89 -8.30
N GLY A 284 -13.50 11.10 -8.15
CA GLY A 284 -13.43 9.75 -7.60
C GLY A 284 -13.22 8.71 -8.70
N VAL A 285 -12.24 7.83 -8.54
CA VAL A 285 -11.98 6.70 -9.43
C VAL A 285 -12.04 5.42 -8.60
N PHE A 286 -12.81 4.43 -9.05
CA PHE A 286 -12.79 3.09 -8.49
C PHE A 286 -12.65 2.06 -9.61
N ARG A 287 -11.70 1.14 -9.45
CA ARG A 287 -11.53 -0.03 -10.33
C ARG A 287 -11.38 -1.30 -9.50
N GLY A 288 -12.46 -2.07 -9.39
CA GLY A 288 -12.43 -3.40 -8.79
C GLY A 288 -12.31 -4.49 -9.83
N ARG A 289 -11.25 -5.32 -9.73
CA ARG A 289 -11.00 -6.50 -10.55
C ARG A 289 -11.05 -7.75 -9.68
N VAL A 290 -11.80 -8.76 -10.14
CA VAL A 290 -11.78 -10.10 -9.56
C VAL A 290 -11.24 -11.06 -10.61
N VAL A 291 -10.23 -11.85 -10.24
CA VAL A 291 -9.67 -12.92 -11.07
C VAL A 291 -10.03 -14.24 -10.41
N VAL A 292 -10.67 -15.14 -11.17
CA VAL A 292 -10.96 -16.51 -10.72
C VAL A 292 -10.11 -17.44 -11.58
N ARG A 293 -9.16 -18.14 -10.95
CA ARG A 293 -8.27 -19.07 -11.69
C ARG A 293 -9.05 -20.31 -12.16
N PRO A 294 -8.61 -20.99 -13.24
CA PRO A 294 -9.37 -22.07 -13.86
C PRO A 294 -9.87 -23.16 -12.90
N ASP A 295 -9.09 -23.47 -11.86
CA ASP A 295 -9.41 -24.52 -10.88
C ASP A 295 -10.02 -23.99 -9.58
N ALA A 296 -10.29 -22.68 -9.45
CA ALA A 296 -10.84 -22.06 -8.24
C ALA A 296 -12.37 -22.26 -8.13
N GLN A 297 -12.79 -23.53 -8.10
CA GLN A 297 -14.21 -23.89 -8.01
C GLN A 297 -14.85 -23.42 -6.72
N LYS A 298 -16.17 -23.17 -6.76
CA LYS A 298 -16.96 -22.69 -5.61
C LYS A 298 -16.43 -21.37 -5.03
N THR A 299 -15.92 -20.52 -5.92
CA THR A 299 -15.64 -19.12 -5.63
C THR A 299 -16.95 -18.36 -5.46
N GLU A 300 -17.05 -17.57 -4.39
CA GLU A 300 -18.10 -16.57 -4.20
C GLU A 300 -17.47 -15.17 -4.19
N ALA A 301 -17.88 -14.31 -5.11
CA ALA A 301 -17.34 -12.96 -5.22
C ALA A 301 -18.46 -11.93 -5.40
N LEU A 302 -18.55 -10.99 -4.46
CA LEU A 302 -19.49 -9.88 -4.48
C LEU A 302 -18.72 -8.57 -4.57
N GLN A 303 -19.18 -7.66 -5.43
CA GLN A 303 -18.60 -6.33 -5.58
C GLN A 303 -19.69 -5.29 -5.78
N SER A 304 -19.66 -4.22 -4.98
CA SER A 304 -20.56 -3.07 -5.09
C SER A 304 -19.79 -1.77 -4.93
N ASN A 305 -20.09 -0.80 -5.80
CA ASN A 305 -19.52 0.53 -5.73
C ASN A 305 -20.60 1.61 -5.93
N PRO A 306 -21.42 1.90 -4.89
CA PRO A 306 -22.35 3.02 -4.95
C PRO A 306 -21.60 4.34 -4.79
N ASN A 307 -21.91 5.31 -5.66
CA ASN A 307 -21.26 6.61 -5.65
C ASN A 307 -22.32 7.72 -5.59
N LEU A 308 -22.02 8.76 -4.82
CA LEU A 308 -22.83 9.96 -4.67
C LEU A 308 -22.05 11.18 -5.19
N LEU A 309 -22.61 11.86 -6.18
CA LEU A 309 -22.12 13.16 -6.65
C LEU A 309 -22.94 14.24 -5.96
N LEU A 310 -22.27 15.18 -5.29
CA LEU A 310 -22.92 16.23 -4.50
C LEU A 310 -23.20 17.51 -5.30
N ASP A 311 -22.67 17.61 -6.50
CA ASP A 311 -22.95 18.67 -7.45
C ASP A 311 -23.16 18.12 -8.86
N SER A 312 -23.41 19.04 -9.79
CA SER A 312 -23.80 18.73 -11.18
C SER A 312 -22.62 18.55 -12.13
N ARG A 313 -21.38 18.58 -11.64
CA ARG A 313 -20.17 18.57 -12.46
C ARG A 313 -19.21 17.46 -12.07
#